data_AF-A0A973G0G7-F1
#
_entry.id   AF-A0A973G0G7-F1
#
_cell.length_a   1.000
_cell.length_b   1.000
_cell.length_c   1.000
_cell.angle_alpha   90.00
_cell.angle_beta   90.00
_cell.angle_gamma   90.00
#
_symmetry.space_group_name_H-M   'P 1'
#
loop_
_entity.id
_entity.type
_entity.pdbx_description
1 polymer ?
#
loop_
_entity_poly.entity_id
_entity_poly.type
_entity_poly.pdbx_seq_one_letter_code
_entity_poly.pdbx_strand_id
1 'polypeptide(L)'
;VESGMPVYAECGGLIYLCRTASWEGKKYDMAGCLPFDIGFQRLPVGHGYVDLVSSTESGWFRKGEKVRAHEFHYSKPLVPDVSCSYQFDVVRGTGITGKRDGARYRNILASFAHLHAAGNPGWAPSFVSMAGEYKKKYPGGI
;
A
#
# COMPACT_ATOMS: atom_id res chain seq x y z
N VAL A 1 9.79 -1.32 -11.01
CA VAL A 1 9.78 -1.93 -9.65
C VAL A 1 10.82 -3.01 -9.49
N GLU A 2 11.00 -3.90 -10.48
CA GLU A 2 12.02 -4.98 -10.41
C GLU A 2 13.45 -4.51 -10.17
N SER A 3 13.83 -3.34 -10.70
CA SER A 3 15.16 -2.74 -10.47
C SER A 3 15.40 -2.25 -9.03
N GLY A 4 14.37 -2.26 -8.18
CA GLY A 4 14.43 -1.78 -6.79
C GLY A 4 14.03 -0.31 -6.60
N MET A 5 13.42 0.33 -7.59
CA MET A 5 12.93 1.71 -7.43
C MET A 5 11.82 1.76 -6.36
N PRO A 6 11.87 2.68 -5.38
CA PRO A 6 10.82 2.80 -4.37
C PRO A 6 9.53 3.31 -4.99
N VAL A 7 8.40 2.73 -4.56
CA VAL A 7 7.07 3.14 -5.01
C VAL A 7 6.17 3.27 -3.80
N TYR A 8 5.61 4.46 -3.63
CA TYR A 8 4.56 4.74 -2.67
C TYR A 8 3.22 4.84 -3.41
N ALA A 9 2.20 4.14 -2.93
CA ALA A 9 0.88 4.18 -3.55
C ALA A 9 -0.24 4.12 -2.51
N GLU A 10 -1.26 4.96 -2.67
CA GLU A 10 -2.44 4.98 -1.81
C GLU A 10 -3.70 4.73 -2.64
N CYS A 11 -4.67 4.01 -2.06
CA CYS A 11 -6.01 3.76 -2.61
C CYS A 11 -6.00 3.43 -4.12
N GLY A 12 -6.36 4.36 -5.00
CA GLY A 12 -6.34 4.16 -6.46
C GLY A 12 -4.98 3.69 -6.99
N GLY A 13 -3.88 4.15 -6.39
CA GLY A 13 -2.53 3.67 -6.70
C GLY A 13 -2.31 2.21 -6.29
N LEU A 14 -2.82 1.78 -5.13
CA LEU A 14 -2.82 0.37 -4.74
C LEU A 14 -3.60 -0.45 -5.78
N ILE A 15 -4.80 0.00 -6.17
CA ILE A 15 -5.64 -0.69 -7.17
C ILE A 15 -4.89 -0.81 -8.50
N TYR A 16 -4.27 0.26 -8.98
CA TYR A 16 -3.50 0.27 -10.22
C TYR A 16 -2.29 -0.68 -10.20
N LEU A 17 -1.68 -0.90 -9.03
CA LEU A 17 -0.57 -1.83 -8.89
C LEU A 17 -1.00 -3.30 -8.82
N CYS A 18 -2.27 -3.60 -8.61
CA CYS A 18 -2.79 -4.97 -8.58
C CYS A 18 -2.71 -5.66 -9.96
N ARG A 19 -3.04 -6.95 -10.06
CA ARG A 19 -3.15 -7.65 -11.34
C ARG A 19 -4.33 -7.14 -12.14
N THR A 20 -5.51 -7.13 -11.53
CA THR A 20 -6.75 -6.75 -12.21
C THR A 20 -7.67 -5.97 -11.28
N ALA A 21 -8.59 -5.21 -11.88
CA ALA A 21 -9.72 -4.61 -11.18
C ALA A 21 -11.04 -4.94 -11.88
N SER A 22 -12.05 -5.32 -11.11
CA SER A 22 -13.37 -5.70 -11.60
C SER A 22 -14.43 -4.71 -11.13
N TRP A 23 -15.18 -4.15 -12.09
CA TRP A 23 -16.28 -3.22 -11.86
C TRP A 23 -17.45 -3.52 -12.80
N GLU A 24 -18.67 -3.63 -12.25
CA GLU A 24 -19.91 -3.87 -13.02
C GLU A 24 -19.81 -5.05 -14.01
N GLY A 25 -19.21 -6.16 -13.57
CA GLY A 25 -19.04 -7.37 -14.38
C GLY A 25 -17.95 -7.27 -15.46
N LYS A 26 -17.27 -6.13 -15.59
CA LYS A 26 -16.10 -5.95 -16.45
C LYS A 26 -14.82 -6.09 -15.63
N LYS A 27 -13.80 -6.71 -16.23
CA LYS A 27 -12.47 -6.90 -15.65
C LYS A 27 -11.46 -6.13 -16.48
N TYR A 28 -10.56 -5.41 -15.81
CA TYR A 28 -9.54 -4.57 -16.42
C TYR A 28 -8.16 -5.01 -15.93
N ASP A 29 -7.22 -5.17 -16.86
CA ASP A 29 -5.82 -5.43 -16.53
C ASP A 29 -5.17 -4.16 -15.99
N MET A 30 -4.37 -4.35 -14.93
CA MET A 30 -3.66 -3.30 -14.21
C MET A 30 -2.14 -3.52 -14.36
N ALA A 31 -1.30 -2.83 -13.57
CA ALA A 31 0.15 -2.92 -13.72
C ALA A 31 0.75 -4.28 -13.28
N GLY A 32 0.01 -5.13 -12.57
CA GLY A 32 0.43 -6.48 -12.21
C GLY A 32 1.62 -6.58 -11.26
N CYS A 33 1.93 -5.51 -10.53
CA CYS A 33 3.05 -5.46 -9.59
C CYS A 33 2.74 -6.13 -8.24
N LEU A 34 1.46 -6.18 -7.86
CA LEU A 34 0.96 -6.79 -6.62
C LEU A 34 0.01 -7.94 -6.96
N PRO A 35 -0.01 -9.02 -6.16
CA PRO A 35 -0.68 -10.26 -6.51
C PRO A 35 -2.19 -10.25 -6.19
N PHE A 36 -2.85 -9.10 -6.31
CA PHE A 36 -4.27 -8.97 -5.99
C PHE A 36 -5.12 -8.85 -7.25
N ASP A 37 -6.33 -9.39 -7.17
CA ASP A 37 -7.43 -9.05 -8.07
C ASP A 37 -8.46 -8.27 -7.26
N ILE A 38 -8.73 -7.03 -7.65
CA ILE A 38 -9.57 -6.10 -6.89
C ILE A 38 -11.01 -6.15 -7.41
N GLY A 39 -11.98 -6.14 -6.50
CA GLY A 39 -13.39 -6.01 -6.81
C GLY A 39 -14.01 -4.80 -6.14
N PHE A 40 -14.68 -3.97 -6.93
CA PHE A 40 -15.44 -2.84 -6.42
C PHE A 40 -16.82 -3.28 -5.92
N GLN A 41 -17.19 -2.79 -4.73
CA GLN A 41 -18.45 -3.08 -4.05
C GLN A 41 -19.43 -1.91 -4.24
N ARG A 42 -20.73 -2.19 -4.05
CA ARG A 42 -21.77 -1.14 -4.08
C ARG A 42 -21.79 -0.26 -2.83
N LEU A 43 -21.35 -0.81 -1.71
CA LEU A 43 -21.28 -0.12 -0.41
C LEU A 43 -19.80 0.16 -0.05
N PRO A 44 -19.53 1.21 0.75
CA PRO A 44 -18.19 1.44 1.27
C PRO A 44 -17.66 0.20 2.02
N VAL A 45 -16.40 -0.15 1.76
CA VAL A 45 -15.71 -1.23 2.47
C VAL A 45 -14.96 -0.67 3.67
N GLY A 46 -14.18 0.38 3.47
CA GLY A 46 -13.50 1.13 4.53
C GLY A 46 -13.86 2.60 4.45
N HIS A 47 -14.17 3.21 5.59
CA HIS A 47 -14.54 4.62 5.69
C HIS A 47 -14.16 5.19 7.06
N GLY A 48 -13.38 6.27 7.07
CA GLY A 48 -13.05 7.05 8.26
C GLY A 48 -11.61 6.90 8.71
N TYR A 49 -11.33 7.20 9.98
CA TYR A 49 -9.98 7.09 10.53
C TYR A 49 -9.55 5.64 10.74
N VAL A 50 -8.31 5.35 10.36
CA VAL A 50 -7.64 4.07 10.55
C VAL A 50 -6.39 4.27 11.42
N ASP A 51 -6.26 3.41 12.43
CA ASP A 51 -5.09 3.33 13.29
C ASP A 51 -4.33 2.05 12.96
N LEU A 52 -3.05 2.20 12.65
CA LEU A 52 -2.17 1.16 12.17
C LEU A 52 -0.93 1.06 13.07
N VAL A 53 -0.35 -0.13 13.16
CA VAL A 53 0.96 -0.33 13.77
C VAL A 53 1.86 -1.08 12.79
N SER A 54 3.04 -0.53 12.55
CA SER A 54 4.06 -1.16 11.73
C SER A 54 4.50 -2.48 12.38
N SER A 55 4.19 -3.59 11.73
CA SER A 55 4.44 -4.94 12.24
C SER A 55 5.85 -5.45 11.89
N THR A 56 6.52 -4.79 10.95
CA THR A 56 7.83 -5.19 10.41
C THR A 56 8.76 -3.98 10.29
N GLU A 57 10.07 -4.22 10.37
CA GLU A 57 11.08 -3.19 10.09
C GLU A 57 11.25 -3.05 8.58
N SER A 58 11.31 -1.82 8.07
CA SER A 58 11.58 -1.60 6.64
C SER A 58 12.13 -0.20 6.37
N GLY A 59 12.57 0.04 5.12
CA GLY A 59 12.97 1.37 4.68
C GLY A 59 11.87 2.45 4.76
N TRP A 60 10.61 2.07 4.95
CA TRP A 60 9.49 3.01 5.06
C TRP A 60 9.15 3.38 6.50
N PHE A 61 9.08 2.38 7.39
CA PHE A 61 8.61 2.50 8.77
C PHE A 61 9.39 1.58 9.69
N ARG A 62 9.61 2.02 10.92
CA ARG A 62 10.21 1.19 11.96
C ARG A 62 9.20 0.20 12.52
N LYS A 63 9.66 -0.95 13.01
CA LYS A 63 8.77 -1.89 13.69
C LYS A 63 8.21 -1.25 14.97
N GLY A 64 6.91 -1.40 15.18
CA GLY A 64 6.16 -0.84 16.32
C GLY A 64 5.74 0.62 16.15
N GLU A 65 6.14 1.28 15.06
CA GLU A 65 5.73 2.65 14.77
C GLU A 65 4.20 2.74 14.59
N LYS A 66 3.57 3.68 15.30
CA LYS A 66 2.13 3.92 15.23
C LYS A 66 1.85 4.88 14.07
N VAL A 67 0.87 4.52 13.26
CA VAL A 67 0.49 5.26 12.06
C VAL A 67 -0.98 5.65 12.15
N ARG A 68 -1.27 6.93 11.94
CA ARG A 68 -2.64 7.47 11.90
C ARG A 68 -2.97 7.93 10.50
N ALA A 69 -4.07 7.44 9.96
CA ALA A 69 -4.48 7.71 8.60
C ALA A 69 -6.00 7.74 8.47
N HIS A 70 -6.48 7.91 7.26
CA HIS A 70 -7.89 7.69 6.94
C HIS A 70 -8.00 6.73 5.76
N GLU A 71 -9.11 6.01 5.69
CA GLU A 71 -9.45 5.13 4.58
C GLU A 71 -10.81 5.54 4.00
N PHE A 72 -10.91 5.48 2.68
CA PHE A 72 -12.16 5.66 1.96
C PHE A 72 -12.11 4.85 0.67
N HIS A 73 -12.66 3.63 0.70
CA HIS A 73 -12.63 2.74 -0.45
C HIS A 73 -13.86 1.84 -0.51
N TYR A 74 -14.29 1.59 -1.75
CA TYR A 74 -15.36 0.64 -2.10
C TYR A 74 -14.76 -0.67 -2.64
N SER A 75 -13.45 -0.71 -2.86
CA SER A 75 -12.74 -1.84 -3.43
C SER A 75 -12.14 -2.73 -2.35
N LYS A 76 -12.07 -4.03 -2.60
CA LYS A 76 -11.33 -5.00 -1.78
C LYS A 76 -10.71 -6.09 -2.65
N PRO A 77 -9.68 -6.82 -2.18
CA PRO A 77 -9.24 -8.05 -2.82
C PRO A 77 -10.40 -9.05 -2.93
N LEU A 78 -10.57 -9.66 -4.10
CA LEU A 78 -11.57 -10.70 -4.35
C LEU A 78 -11.20 -12.01 -3.67
N VAL A 79 -9.90 -12.28 -3.53
CA VAL A 79 -9.35 -13.43 -2.82
C VAL A 79 -8.26 -12.94 -1.87
N PRO A 80 -8.23 -13.40 -0.61
CA PRO A 80 -7.11 -13.15 0.29
C PRO A 80 -5.85 -13.83 -0.26
N ASP A 81 -4.85 -13.06 -0.67
CA ASP A 81 -3.56 -13.62 -1.07
C ASP A 81 -2.62 -13.67 0.16
N VAL A 82 -2.31 -14.90 0.58
CA VAL A 82 -1.44 -15.18 1.74
C VAL A 82 0.05 -15.00 1.45
N SER A 83 0.44 -14.82 0.19
CA SER A 83 1.84 -14.65 -0.21
C SER A 83 2.33 -13.21 -0.12
N CYS A 84 1.42 -12.24 -0.01
CA CYS A 84 1.79 -10.83 0.11
C CYS A 84 2.30 -10.52 1.52
N SER A 85 3.42 -9.81 1.60
CA SER A 85 3.88 -9.20 2.86
C SER A 85 3.13 -7.90 3.11
N TYR A 86 2.91 -7.57 4.38
CA TYR A 86 2.22 -6.34 4.79
C TYR A 86 3.09 -5.56 5.78
N GLN A 87 3.04 -4.23 5.69
CA GLN A 87 3.73 -3.34 6.61
C GLN A 87 2.98 -3.25 7.94
N PHE A 88 1.65 -3.15 7.90
CA PHE A 88 0.85 -2.74 9.04
C PHE A 88 -0.09 -3.83 9.54
N ASP A 89 -0.19 -3.94 10.86
CA ASP A 89 -1.35 -4.49 11.55
C ASP A 89 -2.40 -3.39 11.70
N VAL A 90 -3.66 -3.72 11.38
CA VAL A 90 -4.80 -2.82 11.58
C VAL A 90 -5.26 -2.92 13.02
N VAL A 91 -5.11 -1.83 13.77
CA VAL A 91 -5.61 -1.73 15.15
C VAL A 91 -7.08 -1.29 15.15
N ARG A 92 -7.43 -0.37 14.25
CA ARG A 92 -8.79 0.11 14.03
C ARG A 92 -8.97 0.48 12.55
N GLY A 93 -10.09 0.08 11.95
CA GLY A 93 -10.42 0.30 10.54
C GLY A 93 -10.43 -1.01 9.76
N THR A 94 -10.25 -0.94 8.44
CA THR A 94 -10.42 -2.09 7.54
C THR A 94 -9.11 -2.48 6.86
N GLY A 95 -8.40 -1.54 6.27
CA GLY A 95 -7.22 -1.84 5.45
C GLY A 95 -7.52 -2.80 4.29
N ILE A 96 -6.50 -3.55 3.85
CA ILE A 96 -6.62 -4.47 2.70
C ILE A 96 -7.41 -5.73 3.04
N THR A 97 -7.17 -6.31 4.23
CA THR A 97 -7.70 -7.64 4.60
C THR A 97 -8.66 -7.63 5.79
N GLY A 98 -8.97 -6.46 6.37
CA GLY A 98 -9.63 -6.35 7.68
C GLY A 98 -8.68 -6.46 8.87
N LYS A 99 -7.43 -6.90 8.66
CA LYS A 99 -6.43 -7.11 9.72
C LYS A 99 -5.04 -6.58 9.36
N ARG A 100 -4.74 -6.45 8.07
CA ARG A 100 -3.45 -6.00 7.54
C ARG A 100 -3.65 -4.91 6.49
N ASP A 101 -2.71 -3.98 6.42
CA ASP A 101 -2.63 -2.96 5.37
C ASP A 101 -1.16 -2.70 4.97
N GLY A 102 -0.94 -1.92 3.92
CA GLY A 102 0.39 -1.58 3.41
C GLY A 102 1.04 -2.79 2.75
N ALA A 103 0.47 -3.27 1.65
CA ALA A 103 1.05 -4.33 0.83
C ALA A 103 2.48 -3.98 0.40
N ARG A 104 3.37 -4.96 0.55
CA ARG A 104 4.80 -4.85 0.28
C ARG A 104 5.21 -5.83 -0.81
N TYR A 105 5.98 -5.30 -1.76
CA TYR A 105 6.71 -6.10 -2.72
C TYR A 105 7.99 -5.35 -3.10
N ARG A 106 9.16 -5.92 -2.83
CA ARG A 106 10.45 -5.20 -2.92
C ARG A 106 10.38 -3.87 -2.16
N ASN A 107 10.55 -2.75 -2.87
CA ASN A 107 10.50 -1.39 -2.32
C ASN A 107 9.14 -0.69 -2.54
N ILE A 108 8.11 -1.42 -2.97
CA ILE A 108 6.73 -0.93 -2.99
C ILE A 108 6.16 -0.93 -1.57
N LEU A 109 5.49 0.16 -1.21
CA LEU A 109 4.50 0.22 -0.14
C LEU A 109 3.18 0.75 -0.73
N ALA A 110 2.14 -0.08 -0.71
CA ALA A 110 0.83 0.27 -1.25
C ALA A 110 -0.28 0.02 -0.23
N SER A 111 -1.10 1.03 0.08
CA SER A 111 -2.07 0.99 1.19
C SER A 111 -3.45 1.49 0.77
N PHE A 112 -4.52 1.02 1.41
CA PHE A 112 -5.80 1.73 1.34
C PHE A 112 -5.84 2.94 2.29
N ALA A 113 -5.02 2.93 3.33
CA ALA A 113 -4.78 4.08 4.18
C ALA A 113 -4.12 5.25 3.44
N HIS A 114 -4.72 6.42 3.57
CA HIS A 114 -4.17 7.72 3.18
C HIS A 114 -3.46 8.35 4.37
N LEU A 115 -2.14 8.43 4.29
CA LEU A 115 -1.34 8.87 5.42
C LEU A 115 -1.48 10.37 5.66
N HIS A 116 -1.73 10.75 6.91
CA HIS A 116 -1.66 12.16 7.28
C HIS A 116 -0.20 12.57 7.45
N ALA A 117 0.32 13.47 6.61
CA ALA A 117 1.74 13.82 6.61
C ALA A 117 2.23 14.32 7.99
N ALA A 118 1.46 15.20 8.66
CA ALA A 118 1.85 15.69 9.99
C ALA A 118 1.70 14.63 11.10
N GLY A 119 0.89 13.59 10.87
CA GLY A 119 0.71 12.49 11.80
C GLY A 119 1.77 11.39 11.65
N ASN A 120 2.49 11.38 10.53
CA ASN A 120 3.44 10.32 10.16
C ASN A 120 4.72 10.94 9.55
N PRO A 121 5.39 11.91 10.20
CA PRO A 121 6.41 12.74 9.56
C PRO A 121 7.62 11.96 9.00
N GLY A 122 7.82 10.71 9.42
CA GLY A 122 8.91 9.84 8.93
C GLY A 122 8.71 9.29 7.51
N TRP A 123 7.48 9.15 7.02
CA TRP A 123 7.23 8.42 5.77
C TRP A 123 7.88 9.09 4.54
N ALA A 124 7.79 10.43 4.45
CA ALA A 124 8.28 11.18 3.31
C ALA A 124 9.82 11.29 3.28
N PRO A 125 10.51 11.62 4.39
CA PRO A 125 11.98 11.52 4.46
C PRO A 125 12.49 10.12 4.12
N SER A 126 11.84 9.07 4.62
CA SER A 126 12.15 7.68 4.27
C SER A 126 12.05 7.44 2.77
N PHE A 127 10.97 7.89 2.12
CA PHE A 127 10.80 7.77 0.67
C PHE A 127 11.91 8.47 -0.12
N VAL A 128 12.21 9.72 0.24
CA VAL A 128 13.27 10.51 -0.42
C VAL A 128 14.63 9.85 -0.22
N SER A 129 14.92 9.31 0.97
CA SER A 129 16.15 8.58 1.25
C SER A 129 16.29 7.35 0.34
N MET A 130 15.24 6.53 0.26
CA MET A 130 15.21 5.36 -0.63
C MET A 130 15.40 5.74 -2.11
N ALA A 131 14.79 6.84 -2.55
CA ALA A 131 14.96 7.33 -3.91
C ALA A 131 16.40 7.81 -4.17
N GLY A 132 17.02 8.47 -3.18
CA GLY A 132 18.43 8.87 -3.22
C GLY A 132 19.38 7.67 -3.29
N GLU A 133 19.12 6.63 -2.51
CA GLU A 133 19.88 5.37 -2.56
C GLU A 133 19.75 4.68 -3.91
N TYR A 134 18.54 4.62 -4.47
CA TYR A 134 18.32 4.10 -5.82
C TYR A 134 19.12 4.87 -6.86
N LYS A 135 19.08 6.21 -6.83
CA LYS A 135 19.84 7.07 -7.76
C LYS A 135 21.36 6.84 -7.65
N LYS A 136 21.90 6.70 -6.45
CA LYS A 136 23.34 6.40 -6.25
C LYS A 136 23.73 5.07 -6.86
N LYS A 137 22.85 4.07 -6.79
CA LYS A 137 23.05 2.75 -7.38
C LYS A 137 22.95 2.75 -8.91
N TYR A 138 22.14 3.65 -9.48
CA TYR A 138 21.92 3.78 -10.93
C TYR A 138 22.13 5.24 -11.40
N PRO A 139 23.39 5.72 -11.49
CA PRO A 139 23.70 7.15 -11.68
C PRO A 139 23.33 7.75 -13.07
N GLY A 140 22.69 7.00 -13.98
CA GLY A 140 22.35 7.44 -15.33
C GLY A 140 20.85 7.51 -15.68
N GLY A 141 19.95 7.16 -14.76
CA GLY A 141 18.55 6.86 -15.14
C GLY A 141 18.45 5.52 -15.89
N ILE A 142 17.22 5.02 -16.05
CA ILE A 142 16.92 3.77 -16.78
C ILE A 142 17.09 4.01 -18.28
#